data_AF-A0A1W9UWZ3-F1
#
_entry.id   AF-A0A1W9UWZ3-F1
#
_cell.length_a   1.000
_cell.length_b   1.000
_cell.length_c   1.000
_cell.angle_alpha   90.00
_cell.angle_beta   90.00
_cell.angle_gamma   90.00
#
_symmetry.space_group_name_H-M   'P 1'
#
loop_
_entity.id
_entity.type
_entity.pdbx_description
1 polymer ?
#
loop_
_entity_poly.entity_id
_entity_poly.type
_entity_poly.pdbx_seq_one_letter_code
_entity_poly.pdbx_strand_id
1 'polypeptide(L)' 'MADPHLRARGVIVELEHPAAGLVRSIANPVRLSQTPVSYRLPPPMLGQHNAEVLIELGYEPSEVEELETRGVI' A
#
# COMPACT_ATOMS: atom_id res chain seq x y z
N MET A 1 -7.21 19.91 11.54
CA MET A 1 -7.79 18.60 11.94
C MET A 1 -9.02 18.70 12.86
N ALA A 2 -9.29 19.85 13.50
CA ALA A 2 -10.48 20.02 14.35
C ALA A 2 -11.75 20.49 13.60
N ASP A 3 -11.67 20.66 12.29
CA ASP A 3 -12.80 21.13 11.48
C ASP A 3 -13.94 20.07 11.46
N PRO A 4 -15.16 20.42 11.87
CA PRO A 4 -16.29 19.48 11.94
C PRO A 4 -16.64 18.87 10.59
N HIS A 5 -16.47 19.62 9.50
CA HIS A 5 -16.77 19.15 8.15
C HIS A 5 -15.80 18.05 7.72
N LEU A 6 -14.50 18.25 7.98
CA LEU A 6 -13.47 17.27 7.66
C LEU A 6 -13.68 15.95 8.43
N ARG A 7 -14.08 16.02 9.70
CA ARG A 7 -14.37 14.81 10.51
C ARG A 7 -15.62 14.10 10.03
N ALA A 8 -16.71 14.84 9.78
CA ALA A 8 -17.96 14.28 9.27
C ALA A 8 -17.81 13.60 7.91
N ARG A 9 -16.86 14.09 7.09
CA ARG A 9 -16.58 13.50 5.78
C ARG A 9 -15.60 12.33 5.80
N GLY A 10 -15.00 11.98 6.94
CA GLY A 10 -14.04 10.86 7.00
C GLY A 10 -12.84 11.07 6.07
N VAL A 11 -12.25 12.28 6.09
CA VAL A 11 -11.14 12.64 5.19
C VAL A 11 -9.80 12.02 5.60
N ILE A 12 -9.74 11.40 6.78
CA ILE A 12 -8.57 10.69 7.29
C ILE A 12 -8.87 9.21 7.25
N VAL A 13 -7.94 8.45 6.67
CA VAL A 13 -7.90 6.99 6.72
C VAL A 13 -6.73 6.59 7.61
N GLU A 14 -6.97 5.62 8.48
CA GLU A 14 -5.94 5.03 9.32
C GLU A 14 -5.63 3.62 8.81
N LEU A 15 -4.35 3.31 8.63
CA LEU A 15 -3.87 2.02 8.13
C LEU A 15 -2.74 1.55 9.04
N GLU A 16 -2.74 0.27 9.39
CA GLU A 16 -1.64 -0.34 10.15
C GLU A 16 -0.49 -0.64 9.19
N HIS A 17 0.66 -0.01 9.39
CA HIS A 17 1.84 -0.18 8.56
C HIS A 17 2.92 -0.98 9.31
N PRO A 18 3.50 -2.03 8.71
CA PRO A 18 4.36 -3.00 9.42
C PRO A 18 5.58 -2.38 10.11
N ALA A 19 6.16 -1.31 9.54
CA ALA A 19 7.32 -0.63 10.13
C ALA A 19 6.98 0.68 10.87
N ALA A 20 5.78 1.24 10.69
CA ALA A 20 5.45 2.59 11.15
C ALA A 20 4.25 2.63 12.12
N GLY A 21 3.65 1.47 12.41
CA GLY A 21 2.43 1.37 13.20
C GLY A 21 1.24 2.01 12.50
N LEU A 22 0.32 2.58 13.27
CA LEU A 22 -0.85 3.27 12.75
C LEU A 22 -0.47 4.56 12.00
N VAL A 23 -0.61 4.56 10.67
CA VAL A 23 -0.37 5.72 9.82
C VAL A 23 -1.68 6.37 9.38
N ARG A 24 -1.66 7.70 9.26
CA ARG A 24 -2.79 8.51 8.77
C ARG A 24 -2.55 8.98 7.35
N SER A 25 -3.52 8.77 6.47
CA SER A 25 -3.51 9.26 5.10
C SER A 25 -4.78 10.03 4.76
N ILE A 26 -4.73 10.82 3.69
CA ILE A 26 -5.90 11.54 3.19
C ILE A 26 -6.75 10.59 2.34
N ALA A 27 -8.03 10.50 2.65
CA ALA A 27 -9.00 9.76 1.86
C ALA A 27 -9.12 10.36 0.45
N ASN A 28 -9.47 9.53 -0.54
CA ASN A 28 -9.88 9.99 -1.85
C ASN A 28 -10.99 11.07 -1.71
N PRO A 29 -10.81 12.25 -2.34
CA PRO A 29 -11.78 13.35 -2.22
C PRO A 29 -13.11 13.05 -2.90
N VAL A 30 -13.16 12.10 -3.84
CA VAL A 30 -14.37 11.71 -4.58
C VAL A 30 -15.09 10.58 -3.85
N ARG A 31 -16.43 10.66 -3.80
CA ARG A 31 -17.31 9.61 -3.26
C ARG A 31 -18.02 8.93 -4.42
N LEU A 32 -17.79 7.63 -4.56
CA LEU A 32 -18.43 6.79 -5.57
C LEU A 32 -19.54 6.00 -4.90
N SER A 33 -20.78 6.21 -5.32
CA SER A 33 -21.96 5.58 -4.69
C SER A 33 -22.10 4.10 -5.03
N GLN A 34 -21.72 3.70 -6.24
CA GLN A 34 -21.81 2.30 -6.69
C GLN A 34 -20.53 1.50 -6.44
N THR A 35 -19.37 2.17 -6.45
CA THR A 35 -18.06 1.54 -6.27
C THR A 35 -17.22 2.29 -5.22
N PRO A 36 -17.62 2.26 -3.94
CA PRO A 36 -16.90 2.97 -2.88
C PRO A 36 -15.41 2.61 -2.86
N VAL A 37 -14.56 3.61 -2.62
CA VAL A 37 -13.11 3.43 -2.51
C VAL A 37 -12.80 2.55 -1.30
N SER A 38 -11.94 1.56 -1.50
CA SER A 38 -11.47 0.65 -0.46
C SER A 38 -9.98 0.88 -0.21
N TYR A 39 -9.62 1.14 1.05
CA TYR A 39 -8.23 1.30 1.50
C TYR A 39 -7.79 -0.01 2.14
N ARG A 40 -7.21 -0.91 1.32
CA ARG A 40 -6.93 -2.30 1.73
C ARG A 40 -5.54 -2.50 2.31
N LEU A 41 -4.56 -1.79 1.77
CA LEU A 41 -3.15 -2.02 2.08
C LEU A 41 -2.51 -0.69 2.52
N PRO A 42 -1.61 -0.72 3.52
CA PRO A 42 -0.75 0.42 3.80
C PRO A 42 0.25 0.62 2.65
N PRO A 43 0.97 1.76 2.62
CA PRO A 43 2.13 1.89 1.73
C PRO A 43 3.08 0.70 1.87
N PRO A 44 3.63 0.18 0.76
CA PRO A 44 4.53 -0.97 0.83
C PRO A 44 5.89 -0.59 1.41
N MET A 45 6.55 -1.56 2.04
CA MET A 45 7.98 -1.49 2.31
C MET A 45 8.79 -1.53 1.01
N LEU A 46 10.03 -1.02 1.07
CA LEU A 46 10.97 -1.16 -0.03
C LEU A 46 11.14 -2.66 -0.34
N GLY A 47 10.93 -3.03 -1.61
CA GLY A 47 11.07 -4.41 -2.09
C GLY A 47 9.95 -5.38 -1.68
N GLN A 48 8.91 -4.94 -0.96
CA GLN A 48 7.89 -5.84 -0.37
C GLN A 48 7.24 -6.81 -1.37
N HIS A 49 7.08 -6.40 -2.63
CA HIS A 49 6.41 -7.18 -3.66
C HIS A 49 7.36 -7.60 -4.80
N ASN A 50 8.69 -7.49 -4.63
CA ASN A 50 9.66 -7.83 -5.68
C ASN A 50 9.47 -9.27 -6.17
N ALA A 51 9.47 -10.24 -5.25
CA ALA A 51 9.30 -11.65 -5.59
C ALA A 51 7.93 -11.93 -6.24
N GLU A 52 6.84 -11.39 -5.69
CA GLU A 52 5.48 -11.56 -6.24
C GLU A 52 5.41 -11.08 -7.70
N VAL A 53 5.86 -9.85 -7.96
CA VAL A 53 5.80 -9.25 -9.30
C VAL A 53 6.74 -9.96 -10.28
N LEU A 54 7.95 -10.34 -9.86
CA LEU A 54 8.89 -11.04 -10.74
C LEU A 54 8.37 -12.44 -11.13
N ILE A 55 7.77 -13.16 -10.18
CA ILE A 55 7.13 -14.45 -10.47
C ILE A 55 5.95 -14.26 -11.44
N GLU A 56 5.11 -13.24 -11.25
CA GLU A 56 4.02 -12.92 -12.19
C GLU A 56 4.53 -12.59 -13.61
N LEU A 57 5.72 -12.01 -13.71
CA LEU A 57 6.39 -11.72 -14.99
C LEU A 57 7.07 -12.96 -15.62
N GLY A 58 7.06 -14.10 -14.94
CA GLY A 58 7.59 -15.37 -15.45
C GLY A 58 9.04 -15.67 -15.08
N TYR A 59 9.60 -14.99 -14.08
CA TYR A 59 10.89 -15.37 -13.51
C TYR A 59 10.71 -16.62 -12.63
N GLU A 60 11.65 -17.55 -12.74
CA GLU A 60 11.72 -18.70 -11.85
C GLU A 60 12.17 -18.26 -10.45
N PRO A 61 11.74 -18.94 -9.37
CA PRO A 61 12.13 -18.59 -8.01
C PRO A 61 13.65 -18.48 -7.79
N SER A 62 14.42 -19.33 -8.49
CA SER A 62 15.88 -19.30 -8.45
C SER A 62 16.50 -18.04 -9.09
N GLU A 63 15.86 -17.49 -10.11
CA GLU A 63 16.34 -16.25 -10.76
C GLU A 63 16.10 -15.05 -9.85
N VAL A 64 14.96 -15.03 -9.15
CA VAL A 64 14.66 -13.99 -8.14
C VAL A 64 15.68 -14.04 -7.01
N GLU A 65 15.98 -15.23 -6.49
CA GLU A 65 16.99 -15.42 -5.43
C GLU A 65 18.39 -14.95 -5.88
N GLU A 66 18.75 -15.19 -7.14
CA GLU A 66 20.02 -14.69 -7.70
C GLU A 66 20.06 -13.16 -7.73
N LEU A 67 18.97 -12.52 -8.15
CA LEU A 67 18.86 -11.06 -8.21
C LEU A 67 18.97 -10.42 -6.82
N GLU A 68 18.31 -11.01 -5.80
CA GLU A 68 18.42 -10.59 -4.40
C GLU A 68 19.86 -10.76 -3.89
N THR A 69 20.48 -11.91 -4.13
CA THR A 69 21.85 -12.20 -3.68
C THR A 69 22.87 -11.24 -4.30
N ARG A 70 22.64 -10.81 -5.54
CA ARG A 70 23.48 -9.85 -6.26
C ARG A 70 23.20 -8.39 -5.86
N GLY A 71 22.18 -8.13 -5.04
CA GLY A 71 21.76 -6.78 -4.64
C GLY A 71 21.19 -5.95 -5.79
N VAL A 72 20.63 -6.61 -6.81
CA VAL A 72 19.95 -5.94 -7.93
C VAL A 72 18.55 -5.49 -7.51
N ILE A 73 17.91 -6.25 -6.63
CA ILE A 73 16.58 -5.99 -6.06
C ILE A 73 16.61 -6.06 -4.54
#